data_AF-A0A392RBX4-F1
#
_entry.id   AF-A0A392RBX4-F1
#
_cell.length_a   1.000
_cell.length_b   1.000
_cell.length_c   1.000
_cell.angle_alpha   90.00
_cell.angle_beta   90.00
_cell.angle_gamma   90.00
#
_symmetry.space_group_name_H-M   'P 1'
#
loop_
_entity.id
_entity.type
_entity.pdbx_description
1 polymer ?
#
loop_
_entity_poly.entity_id
_entity_poly.type
_entity_poly.pdbx_seq_one_letter_code
_entity_poly.pdbx_strand_id
1 'polypeptide(L)'
;HEENSLIQVLKENKEAIGWKLSDLKGISLSYCMHNIMMEEDYNPVAQPQRRLNPTMKEVVIKEVVKLLEAGMIYLISDSAWVSPVQVVPKK
;
A
#
# COMPACT_ATOMS: atom_id res chain seq x y z
N HIS A 1 -7.26 2.94 38.22
CA HIS A 1 -8.67 2.96 37.78
C HIS A 1 -8.78 3.31 36.30
N GLU A 2 -8.16 4.41 35.87
CA GLU A 2 -8.18 4.85 34.46
C GLU A 2 -7.48 3.88 33.49
N GLU A 3 -6.33 3.31 33.86
CA GLU A 3 -5.61 2.34 33.04
C GLU A 3 -6.46 1.09 32.71
N ASN A 4 -7.15 0.54 33.72
CA ASN A 4 -8.05 -0.60 33.52
C ASN A 4 -9.23 -0.27 32.60
N SER A 5 -9.77 0.95 32.73
CA SER A 5 -10.83 1.45 31.86
C SER A 5 -10.34 1.56 30.40
N LEU A 6 -9.15 2.11 30.19
CA LEU A 6 -8.53 2.21 28.87
C LEU A 6 -8.28 0.83 28.23
N ILE A 7 -7.73 -0.11 28.99
CA ILE A 7 -7.48 -1.48 28.52
C ILE A 7 -8.80 -2.14 28.08
N GLN A 8 -9.89 -1.91 28.82
CA GLN A 8 -11.20 -2.46 28.46
C GLN A 8 -11.71 -1.89 27.14
N VAL A 9 -11.63 -0.57 26.94
CA VAL A 9 -12.01 0.07 25.67
C VAL A 9 -11.18 -0.47 24.50
N LEU A 10 -9.87 -0.66 24.67
CA LEU A 10 -9.00 -1.22 23.62
C LEU A 10 -9.35 -2.67 23.27
N LYS A 11 -9.73 -3.48 24.28
CA LYS A 11 -10.17 -4.87 24.06
C LYS A 11 -11.51 -4.95 23.33
N GLU A 12 -12.44 -4.07 23.67
CA GLU A 12 -13.76 -3.96 23.03
C GLU A 12 -13.63 -3.49 21.58
N ASN A 13 -12.66 -2.62 21.28
CA ASN A 13 -12.43 -2.03 19.95
C ASN A 13 -11.24 -2.65 19.20
N LYS A 14 -10.89 -3.92 19.48
CA LYS A 14 -9.74 -4.60 18.88
C LYS A 14 -9.74 -4.60 17.34
N GLU A 15 -10.93 -4.59 16.73
CA GLU A 15 -11.12 -4.62 15.27
C GLU A 15 -10.86 -3.26 14.61
N ALA A 16 -10.92 -2.17 15.38
CA ALA A 16 -10.59 -0.84 14.90
C ALA A 16 -9.07 -0.62 14.81
N ILE A 17 -8.26 -1.54 15.36
CA ILE A 17 -6.81 -1.42 15.43
C ILE A 17 -6.17 -2.35 14.38
N GLY A 18 -5.38 -1.78 13.48
CA GLY A 18 -4.65 -2.52 12.46
C GLY A 18 -3.35 -3.14 13.00
N TRP A 19 -3.43 -4.25 13.75
CA TRP A 19 -2.25 -4.93 14.30
C TRP A 19 -1.38 -5.56 13.22
N LYS A 20 -2.01 -6.10 12.18
CA LYS A 20 -1.40 -6.62 10.97
C LYS A 20 -1.88 -5.83 9.76
N LEU A 21 -1.11 -5.89 8.68
CA LEU A 21 -1.48 -5.25 7.42
C LEU A 21 -2.83 -5.76 6.88
N SER A 22 -3.13 -7.04 7.10
CA SER A 22 -4.41 -7.68 6.74
C SER A 22 -5.62 -7.13 7.50
N ASP A 23 -5.40 -6.52 8.66
CA ASP A 23 -6.48 -5.99 9.51
C ASP A 23 -6.97 -4.63 8.98
N LEU A 24 -6.16 -3.96 8.16
CA LEU A 24 -6.49 -2.68 7.52
C LEU A 24 -7.45 -2.91 6.34
N LYS A 25 -8.71 -3.19 6.66
CA LYS A 25 -9.81 -3.27 5.69
C LYS A 25 -10.05 -1.87 5.14
N GLY A 26 -9.51 -1.59 3.95
CA GLY A 26 -9.74 -0.33 3.26
C GLY A 26 -11.22 -0.08 2.95
N ILE A 27 -11.52 1.09 2.40
CA ILE A 27 -12.87 1.40 1.91
C ILE A 27 -13.13 0.57 0.65
N SER A 28 -14.29 -0.08 0.57
CA SER A 28 -14.65 -0.84 -0.63
C SER A 28 -14.85 0.10 -1.82
N LEU A 29 -14.26 -0.27 -2.96
CA LEU A 29 -14.32 0.49 -4.22
C LEU A 29 -15.75 0.75 -4.71
N SER A 30 -16.72 -0.07 -4.27
CA SER A 30 -18.14 0.15 -4.57
C SER A 30 -18.75 1.37 -3.87
N TYR A 31 -18.21 1.77 -2.72
CA TYR A 31 -18.68 2.94 -1.98
C TYR A 31 -18.03 4.22 -2.45
N CYS A 32 -16.72 4.18 -2.68
CA CYS A 32 -15.95 5.35 -3.08
C CYS A 32 -14.73 4.92 -3.88
N MET A 33 -14.57 5.51 -5.05
CA MET A 33 -13.38 5.38 -5.89
C MET A 33 -12.85 6.78 -6.17
N HIS A 34 -11.58 6.99 -5.85
CA HIS A 34 -10.93 8.25 -6.15
C HIS A 34 -10.56 8.31 -7.64
N ASN A 35 -10.99 9.38 -8.31
CA ASN A 35 -10.59 9.68 -9.67
C ASN A 35 -9.57 10.82 -9.66
N ILE A 36 -8.38 10.56 -10.19
CA ILE A 36 -7.35 11.58 -10.37
C ILE A 36 -7.72 12.37 -11.63
N MET A 37 -8.00 13.66 -11.47
CA MET A 37 -8.24 14.58 -12.58
C MET A 37 -6.90 14.87 -13.28
N MET A 38 -6.88 14.72 -14.60
CA MET A 38 -5.70 14.96 -15.43
C MET A 38 -5.90 16.22 -16.28
N GLU A 39 -4.80 16.89 -16.64
CA GLU A 39 -4.82 17.98 -17.62
C GLU A 39 -5.19 17.43 -19.01
N GLU A 40 -5.89 18.23 -19.82
CA GLU A 40 -6.45 17.80 -21.12
C GLU A 40 -5.38 17.30 -22.11
N ASP A 41 -4.17 17.89 -22.06
CA ASP A 41 -3.08 17.58 -23.00
C ASP A 41 -2.04 16.60 -22.43
N TYR A 42 -2.31 15.99 -21.26
CA TYR A 42 -1.35 15.10 -20.63
C TYR A 42 -1.29 13.73 -21.32
N ASN A 43 -0.08 13.25 -21.59
CA ASN A 43 0.17 11.92 -22.17
C ASN A 43 0.86 10.99 -21.16
N PRO A 44 0.39 9.72 -21.03
CA PRO A 44 0.96 8.76 -20.08
C PRO A 44 2.46 8.51 -20.37
N VAL A 45 3.24 8.36 -19.30
CA VAL A 45 4.69 8.13 -19.41
C VAL A 45 5.08 6.81 -18.75
N ALA A 46 5.78 5.97 -19.51
CA ALA A 46 6.44 4.78 -19.01
C ALA A 46 7.93 5.06 -18.78
N GLN A 47 8.31 5.33 -17.53
CA GLN A 47 9.70 5.56 -17.15
C GLN A 47 10.48 4.24 -17.05
N PRO A 48 11.74 4.19 -17.53
CA PRO A 48 12.57 3.00 -17.39
C PRO A 48 12.81 2.61 -15.92
N GLN A 49 12.74 1.31 -15.64
CA GLN A 49 12.97 0.79 -14.30
C GLN A 49 14.45 0.95 -13.88
N ARG A 50 14.68 1.36 -12.64
CA ARG A 50 16.04 1.45 -12.08
C ARG A 50 16.61 0.05 -11.81
N ARG A 51 17.92 -0.11 -12.09
CA ARG A 51 18.64 -1.34 -11.73
C ARG A 51 18.86 -1.36 -10.21
N LEU A 52 18.39 -2.42 -9.57
CA LEU A 52 18.61 -2.69 -8.15
C LEU A 52 19.68 -3.78 -8.00
N ASN A 53 20.48 -3.70 -6.94
CA ASN A 53 21.37 -4.80 -6.56
C ASN A 53 20.52 -6.00 -6.05
N PRO A 54 21.07 -7.22 -6.00
CA PRO A 54 20.32 -8.42 -5.62
C PRO A 54 19.64 -8.32 -4.25
N THR A 55 20.36 -7.84 -3.23
CA THR A 55 19.83 -7.71 -1.87
C THR A 55 18.62 -6.77 -1.81
N MET A 56 18.69 -5.62 -2.48
CA MET A 56 17.60 -4.66 -2.52
C MET A 56 16.41 -5.20 -3.33
N LYS A 57 16.66 -5.98 -4.37
CA LYS A 57 15.61 -6.64 -5.14
C LYS A 57 14.82 -7.62 -4.28
N GLU A 58 15.48 -8.42 -3.44
CA GLU A 58 14.82 -9.34 -2.52
C GLU A 58 13.93 -8.62 -1.51
N VAL A 59 14.42 -7.52 -0.94
CA VAL A 59 13.64 -6.67 -0.02
C VAL A 59 12.39 -6.10 -0.71
N VAL A 60 12.56 -5.55 -1.92
CA VAL A 60 11.43 -5.00 -2.70
C VAL A 60 10.39 -6.08 -3.00
N ILE A 61 10.82 -7.27 -3.44
CA ILE A 61 9.90 -8.37 -3.73
C ILE A 61 9.11 -8.75 -2.48
N LYS A 62 9.77 -8.88 -1.33
CA LYS A 62 9.12 -9.22 -0.06
C LYS A 62 8.06 -8.21 0.34
N GLU A 63 8.35 -6.91 0.22
CA GLU A 63 7.39 -5.86 0.55
C GLU A 63 6.22 -5.81 -0.46
N VAL A 64 6.49 -5.97 -1.75
CA VAL A 64 5.44 -6.00 -2.78
C VAL A 64 4.50 -7.20 -2.59
N VAL A 65 5.04 -8.39 -2.32
CA VAL A 65 4.23 -9.59 -2.04
C VAL A 65 3.36 -9.37 -0.80
N LYS A 66 3.90 -8.78 0.27
CA LYS A 66 3.13 -8.45 1.47
C LYS A 66 1.96 -7.50 1.19
N LEU A 67 2.16 -6.48 0.35
CA LEU A 67 1.09 -5.56 -0.06
C LEU A 67 0.04 -6.26 -0.94
N LEU A 68 0.48 -7.17 -1.81
CA LEU A 68 -0.39 -7.94 -2.69
C LEU A 68 -1.26 -8.91 -1.89
N GLU A 69 -0.69 -9.65 -0.94
CA GLU A 69 -1.40 -10.56 -0.04
C GLU A 69 -2.43 -9.83 0.84
N ALA A 70 -2.13 -8.59 1.23
CA ALA A 70 -3.08 -7.74 1.95
C ALA A 70 -4.18 -7.13 1.07
N GLY A 71 -4.13 -7.32 -0.26
CA GLY A 71 -5.11 -6.77 -1.20
C GLY A 71 -5.04 -5.26 -1.37
N MET A 72 -3.93 -4.61 -0.95
CA MET A 72 -3.74 -3.17 -1.10
C MET A 72 -3.32 -2.77 -2.52
N ILE A 73 -2.65 -3.67 -3.22
CA ILE A 73 -2.27 -3.53 -4.63
C ILE A 73 -2.78 -4.74 -5.42
N TYR A 74 -2.85 -4.59 -6.74
CA TYR A 74 -3.25 -5.66 -7.66
C TYR A 74 -2.35 -5.64 -8.90
N LEU A 75 -2.35 -6.73 -9.65
CA LEU A 75 -1.57 -6.85 -10.88
C LEU A 75 -2.28 -6.11 -12.02
N ILE A 76 -1.51 -5.33 -12.79
CA ILE A 76 -1.96 -4.67 -14.01
C ILE A 76 -1.05 -5.08 -15.16
N SER A 77 -1.65 -5.44 -16.29
CA SER A 77 -0.93 -5.73 -17.53
C SER A 77 -0.83 -4.48 -18.39
N ASP A 78 0.31 -4.28 -19.04
CA ASP A 78 0.50 -3.30 -20.12
C ASP A 78 0.10 -1.85 -19.79
N SER A 79 0.39 -1.39 -18.57
CA SER A 79 0.14 0.00 -18.18
C SER A 79 0.98 0.98 -19.01
N ALA A 80 0.33 1.95 -19.64
CA ALA A 80 1.00 3.10 -20.27
C ALA A 80 1.75 3.99 -19.25
N TRP A 81 1.43 3.82 -17.96
CA TRP A 81 2.02 4.53 -16.83
C TRP A 81 2.99 3.63 -16.09
N VAL A 82 4.26 4.01 -16.04
CA VAL A 82 5.28 3.31 -15.27
C VAL A 82 6.16 4.34 -14.56
N SER A 83 6.36 4.17 -13.26
CA SER A 83 7.31 4.95 -12.46
C SER A 83 8.30 4.01 -11.79
N PRO A 84 9.60 4.39 -11.69
CA PRO A 84 10.62 3.51 -11.16
C PRO A 84 10.45 3.33 -9.65
N VAL A 85 10.74 2.12 -9.18
CA VAL A 85 10.78 1.84 -7.74
C VAL A 85 12.08 2.41 -7.15
N GLN A 86 11.94 3.25 -6.13
CA GLN A 86 13.05 3.76 -5.35
C GLN A 86 13.03 3.16 -3.95
N VAL A 87 14.14 2.56 -3.54
CA VAL A 87 14.27 2.03 -2.18
C VAL A 87 14.91 3.07 -1.27
N VAL A 88 14.27 3.32 -0.14
CA VAL A 88 14.73 4.27 0.88
C VAL A 88 14.86 3.52 2.20
N PRO A 89 16.06 3.42 2.79
CA PRO A 89 16.22 2.87 4.12
C PRO A 89 15.39 3.68 5.13
N LYS A 90 14.60 2.99 5.95
CA LYS A 90 13.92 3.62 7.08
C LYS A 90 14.93 3.82 8.22
N LYS A 91 14.81 4.95 8.93
CA LYS A 91 15.51 5.19 10.20
C LYS A 91 14.77 4.53 11.34
#